data_AF-A0A8T3UTI0-F1
#
_entry.id   AF-A0A8T3UTI0-F1
#
_cell.length_a   1.000
_cell.length_b   1.000
_cell.length_c   1.000
_cell.angle_alpha   90.00
_cell.angle_beta   90.00
_cell.angle_gamma   90.00
#
_symmetry.space_group_name_H-M   'P 1'
#
loop_
_entity.id
_entity.type
_entity.pdbx_description
1 polymer ?
#
loop_
_entity_poly.entity_id
_entity_poly.type
_entity_poly.pdbx_seq_one_letter_code
_entity_poly.pdbx_strand_id
1 'polypeptide(L)'
;MENKHIIIILILVIVILAFGVGILFLQQNTPEPTNVENNQTEADEVDESSSTPDTITVELPGFDQTYTETAGDYSVDAEKWMGGSVGGFDVHLYKNGKSVDKDSYMTRAYFYMDGEWKWSEWGNGEDNYEVCHRYPVSNGVEIQKVEVKF
;
A
#
# COMPACT_ATOMS: atom_id res chain seq x y z
N MET A 1 8.89 -16.08 47.73
CA MET A 1 8.26 -16.37 46.43
C MET A 1 8.22 -15.07 45.65
N GLU A 2 9.38 -14.48 45.29
CA GLU A 2 9.45 -13.04 44.94
C GLU A 2 10.56 -12.63 43.95
N ASN A 3 11.22 -13.55 43.23
CA ASN A 3 12.37 -13.19 42.37
C ASN A 3 12.17 -13.43 40.87
N LYS A 4 10.95 -13.76 40.42
CA LYS A 4 10.68 -14.00 38.98
C LYS A 4 10.19 -12.78 38.21
N HIS A 5 9.67 -11.75 38.88
CA HIS A 5 9.13 -10.55 38.24
C HIS A 5 10.21 -9.50 37.89
N ILE A 6 11.34 -9.49 38.61
CA ILE A 6 12.43 -8.51 38.40
C ILE A 6 13.22 -8.80 37.11
N ILE A 7 13.33 -10.08 36.72
CA ILE A 7 14.11 -10.51 35.54
C ILE A 7 13.40 -10.12 34.24
N ILE A 8 12.07 -10.16 34.21
CA ILE A 8 11.28 -9.84 33.00
C ILE A 8 11.32 -8.34 32.70
N ILE A 9 11.35 -7.48 33.72
CA ILE A 9 11.43 -6.02 33.56
C ILE A 9 12.82 -5.60 33.04
N LEU A 10 13.90 -6.28 33.45
CA LEU A 10 15.25 -5.96 32.98
C LEU A 10 15.46 -6.25 31.49
N ILE A 11 14.79 -7.27 30.94
CA ILE A 11 14.92 -7.63 29.52
C ILE A 11 14.15 -6.63 28.64
N LEU A 12 13.02 -6.08 29.10
CA LEU A 12 12.24 -5.10 28.34
C LEU A 12 12.96 -3.74 28.23
N VAL A 13 13.75 -3.34 29.22
CA VAL A 13 14.49 -2.06 29.22
C VAL A 13 15.70 -2.10 28.27
N ILE A 14 16.30 -3.26 28.04
CA ILE A 14 17.49 -3.39 27.16
C ILE A 14 17.11 -3.31 25.67
N VAL A 15 15.90 -3.77 25.28
CA VAL A 15 15.48 -3.71 23.87
C VAL A 15 15.19 -2.28 23.40
N ILE A 16 14.77 -1.39 24.30
CA ILE A 16 14.48 0.02 23.96
C ILE A 16 15.78 0.83 23.74
N LEU A 17 16.92 0.40 24.27
CA LEU A 17 18.21 1.07 24.07
C LEU A 17 18.92 0.72 22.75
N ALA A 18 18.40 -0.23 21.96
CA ALA A 18 18.99 -0.64 20.68
C ALA A 18 18.35 0.03 19.44
N PHE A 19 17.25 0.78 19.59
CA PHE A 19 16.58 1.50 18.51
C PHE A 19 16.67 3.03 18.64
N GLY A 20 17.71 3.51 19.30
CA GLY A 20 17.90 4.92 19.63
C GLY A 20 19.19 5.52 19.08
N VAL A 21 19.55 5.32 17.81
CA VAL A 21 20.60 6.11 17.15
C VAL A 21 20.27 6.29 15.66
N GLY A 22 19.70 7.45 15.31
CA GLY A 22 19.40 7.78 13.93
C GLY A 22 18.87 9.19 13.69
N ILE A 23 19.12 10.15 14.60
CA ILE A 23 18.92 11.58 14.31
C ILE A 23 20.29 12.15 13.97
N LEU A 24 20.65 12.12 12.69
CA LEU A 24 21.80 12.87 12.19
C LEU A 24 21.36 14.33 12.04
N PHE A 25 21.87 15.17 12.93
CA PHE A 25 21.85 16.61 12.81
C PHE A 25 22.50 17.05 11.50
N LEU A 26 21.79 17.84 10.69
CA LEU A 26 22.40 18.74 9.72
C LEU A 26 22.05 20.18 10.12
N GLN A 27 23.03 20.88 10.67
CA GLN A 27 22.97 22.32 10.95
C GLN A 27 23.34 23.10 9.69
N GLN A 28 22.47 24.06 9.36
CA GLN A 28 22.75 25.39 8.79
C GLN A 28 23.50 25.51 7.46
N ASN A 29 22.79 26.04 6.46
CA ASN A 29 23.29 27.12 5.60
C ASN A 29 22.13 28.04 5.27
N THR A 30 22.07 29.19 5.94
CA THR A 30 21.25 30.33 5.51
C THR A 30 22.10 31.19 4.59
N PRO A 31 21.66 31.43 3.35
CA PRO A 31 22.04 32.65 2.65
C PRO A 31 20.81 33.56 2.45
N GLU A 32 20.85 34.73 3.06
CA GLU A 32 20.21 35.95 2.52
C GLU A 32 21.34 36.88 2.05
N PRO A 33 21.09 37.96 1.27
CA PRO A 33 19.89 38.32 0.49
C PRO A 33 20.26 38.66 -0.98
N THR A 34 19.30 38.84 -1.91
CA THR A 34 19.38 39.92 -2.93
C THR A 34 17.99 40.16 -3.55
N ASN A 35 17.54 41.40 -3.42
CA ASN A 35 16.37 41.98 -4.08
C ASN A 35 16.67 42.14 -5.59
N VAL A 36 15.88 41.51 -6.46
CA VAL A 36 15.79 41.89 -7.89
C VAL A 36 14.31 42.08 -8.22
N GLU A 37 14.00 43.30 -8.61
CA GLU A 37 12.72 43.83 -9.03
C GLU A 37 12.30 43.26 -10.41
N ASN A 38 10.99 42.99 -10.55
CA ASN A 38 10.18 42.92 -11.78
C ASN A 38 10.75 42.24 -13.04
N ASN A 39 10.08 41.17 -13.48
CA ASN A 39 9.26 41.27 -14.69
C ASN A 39 8.17 40.20 -14.75
N GLN A 40 6.99 40.68 -15.09
CA GLN A 40 5.77 39.97 -15.43
C GLN A 40 6.05 38.88 -16.47
N THR A 41 5.69 37.63 -16.18
CA THR A 41 5.23 36.67 -17.19
C THR A 41 4.21 35.78 -16.50
N GLU A 42 2.95 36.17 -16.66
CA GLU A 42 1.80 35.29 -16.62
C GLU A 42 2.09 34.12 -17.58
N ALA A 43 2.31 32.93 -17.02
CA ALA A 43 2.42 31.70 -17.78
C ALA A 43 1.67 30.63 -17.00
N ASP A 44 0.47 30.39 -17.50
CA ASP A 44 -0.39 29.21 -17.40
C ASP A 44 -0.38 28.46 -16.07
N GLU A 45 -1.56 28.44 -15.44
CA GLU A 45 -2.03 27.30 -14.69
C GLU A 45 -1.61 26.02 -15.44
N VAL A 46 -0.66 25.27 -14.87
CA VAL A 46 -0.47 23.89 -15.27
C VAL A 46 -1.71 23.19 -14.76
N ASP A 47 -2.71 23.11 -15.64
CA ASP A 47 -3.76 22.10 -15.59
C ASP A 47 -3.02 20.75 -15.58
N GLU A 48 -2.67 20.27 -14.39
CA GLU A 48 -2.37 18.87 -14.16
C GLU A 48 -3.65 18.13 -14.51
N SER A 49 -3.79 17.83 -15.80
CA SER A 49 -4.67 16.80 -16.28
C SER A 49 -4.24 15.53 -15.55
N SER A 50 -4.82 15.27 -14.37
CA SER A 50 -4.67 14.02 -13.65
C SER A 50 -5.47 12.99 -14.43
N SER A 51 -4.87 12.53 -15.53
CA SER A 51 -5.41 11.44 -16.32
C SER A 51 -5.51 10.24 -15.38
N THR A 52 -6.73 9.83 -15.09
CA THR A 52 -6.95 8.62 -14.30
C THR A 52 -6.28 7.47 -15.06
N PRO A 53 -5.37 6.71 -14.42
CA PRO A 53 -4.67 5.64 -15.10
C PRO A 53 -5.69 4.61 -15.58
N ASP A 54 -5.48 3.99 -16.75
CA ASP A 54 -6.41 2.95 -17.22
C ASP A 54 -6.36 1.70 -16.33
N THR A 55 -5.17 1.37 -15.81
CA THR A 55 -4.96 0.21 -14.93
C THR A 55 -3.73 0.42 -14.04
N ILE A 56 -3.81 -0.03 -12.78
CA ILE A 56 -2.65 -0.17 -11.87
C ILE A 56 -2.44 -1.66 -11.60
N THR A 57 -1.19 -2.14 -11.65
CA THR A 57 -0.84 -3.54 -11.36
C THR A 57 0.00 -3.61 -10.10
N VAL A 58 -0.35 -4.49 -9.16
CA VAL A 58 0.41 -4.75 -7.94
C VAL A 58 0.90 -6.19 -7.93
N GLU A 59 2.21 -6.38 -7.77
CA GLU A 59 2.83 -7.71 -7.59
C GLU A 59 2.74 -8.14 -6.13
N LEU A 60 2.47 -9.43 -5.89
CA LEU A 60 2.21 -10.02 -4.59
C LEU A 60 3.21 -11.16 -4.30
N PRO A 61 4.49 -10.87 -4.00
CA PRO A 61 5.50 -11.90 -3.81
C PRO A 61 5.32 -12.73 -2.54
N GLY A 62 4.82 -12.15 -1.44
CA GLY A 62 4.74 -12.79 -0.12
C GLY A 62 3.35 -12.75 0.51
N PHE A 63 3.09 -13.67 1.45
CA PHE A 63 1.85 -13.69 2.23
C PHE A 63 1.93 -12.75 3.44
N ASP A 64 0.76 -12.28 3.87
CA ASP A 64 0.52 -11.47 5.06
C ASP A 64 1.36 -10.18 5.07
N GLN A 65 1.52 -9.59 3.88
CA GLN A 65 2.23 -8.35 3.60
C GLN A 65 1.41 -7.51 2.63
N THR A 66 1.30 -6.23 2.94
CA THR A 66 0.72 -5.24 2.03
C THR A 66 1.77 -4.77 1.03
N TYR A 67 1.41 -4.80 -0.25
CA TYR A 67 2.18 -4.24 -1.35
C TYR A 67 1.41 -3.06 -1.93
N THR A 68 2.12 -1.97 -2.21
CA THR A 68 1.53 -0.71 -2.66
C THR A 68 2.10 -0.31 -4.01
N GLU A 69 1.24 0.10 -4.94
CA GLU A 69 1.65 0.75 -6.18
C GLU A 69 0.88 2.05 -6.41
N THR A 70 1.55 3.04 -7.00
CA THR A 70 1.04 4.40 -7.16
C THR A 70 1.13 4.84 -8.62
N ALA A 71 0.06 5.45 -9.13
CA ALA A 71 0.03 6.08 -10.44
C ALA A 71 -0.77 7.39 -10.41
N GLY A 72 -0.07 8.52 -10.54
CA GLY A 72 -0.65 9.85 -10.36
C GLY A 72 -1.21 10.03 -8.95
N ASP A 73 -2.44 10.52 -8.87
CA ASP A 73 -3.18 10.71 -7.61
C ASP A 73 -3.63 9.40 -6.94
N TYR A 74 -3.50 8.26 -7.62
CA TYR A 74 -4.05 6.99 -7.16
C TYR A 74 -2.99 6.07 -6.58
N SER A 75 -3.32 5.39 -5.48
CA SER A 75 -2.52 4.29 -4.93
C SER A 75 -3.38 3.06 -4.65
N VAL A 76 -2.83 1.89 -4.89
CA VAL A 76 -3.47 0.60 -4.63
C VAL A 76 -2.66 -0.14 -3.58
N ASP A 77 -3.31 -0.53 -2.50
CA ASP A 77 -2.77 -1.48 -1.53
C ASP A 77 -3.39 -2.85 -1.78
N ALA A 78 -2.54 -3.86 -1.97
CA ALA A 78 -2.98 -5.24 -2.11
C ALA A 78 -2.21 -6.16 -1.17
N GLU A 79 -2.93 -7.12 -0.57
CA GLU A 79 -2.38 -8.09 0.36
C GLU A 79 -2.93 -9.47 0.01
N LYS A 80 -2.06 -10.48 -0.10
CA LYS A 80 -2.49 -11.88 -0.08
C LYS A 80 -2.29 -12.44 1.33
N TRP A 81 -3.28 -13.14 1.86
CA TRP A 81 -3.31 -13.61 3.24
C TRP A 81 -3.54 -15.11 3.34
N MET A 82 -2.96 -15.72 4.39
CA MET A 82 -3.18 -17.13 4.72
C MET A 82 -4.19 -17.25 5.84
N GLY A 83 -5.24 -18.07 5.66
CA GLY A 83 -6.19 -18.35 6.73
C GLY A 83 -6.10 -19.77 7.25
N GLY A 84 -6.79 -20.07 8.35
CA GLY A 84 -6.77 -21.40 8.96
C GLY A 84 -7.38 -22.51 8.09
N SER A 85 -8.30 -22.16 7.18
CA SER A 85 -8.95 -23.11 6.25
C SER A 85 -9.07 -22.58 4.83
N VAL A 86 -9.23 -21.27 4.66
CA VAL A 86 -9.29 -20.56 3.38
C VAL A 86 -8.44 -19.32 3.53
N GLY A 87 -7.64 -18.99 2.51
CA GLY A 87 -6.84 -17.77 2.42
C GLY A 87 -7.51 -16.77 1.49
N GLY A 88 -6.76 -15.84 0.94
CA GLY A 88 -7.32 -14.93 -0.05
C GLY A 88 -6.42 -13.74 -0.38
N PHE A 89 -7.04 -12.72 -0.93
CA PHE A 89 -6.42 -11.43 -1.11
C PHE A 89 -7.41 -10.28 -0.94
N ASP A 90 -6.88 -9.13 -0.55
CA ASP A 90 -7.59 -7.88 -0.33
C ASP A 90 -6.99 -6.79 -1.21
N VAL A 91 -7.83 -5.89 -1.73
CA VAL A 91 -7.41 -4.75 -2.54
C VAL A 91 -8.13 -3.48 -2.08
N HIS A 92 -7.36 -2.45 -1.76
CA HIS A 92 -7.85 -1.12 -1.42
C HIS A 92 -7.34 -0.11 -2.44
N LEU A 93 -8.22 0.74 -2.94
CA LEU A 93 -7.86 1.86 -3.80
C LEU A 93 -7.96 3.17 -3.01
N TYR A 94 -7.01 4.07 -3.25
CA TYR A 94 -7.00 5.41 -2.70
C TYR A 94 -6.79 6.44 -3.81
N LYS A 95 -7.38 7.61 -3.64
CA LYS A 95 -7.12 8.81 -4.44
C LYS A 95 -6.73 9.95 -3.50
N ASN A 96 -5.56 10.55 -3.70
CA ASN A 96 -5.02 11.61 -2.85
C ASN A 96 -5.03 11.23 -1.35
N GLY A 97 -4.65 9.97 -1.06
CA GLY A 97 -4.60 9.41 0.29
C GLY A 97 -5.97 9.09 0.92
N LYS A 98 -7.08 9.20 0.18
CA LYS A 98 -8.43 8.88 0.67
C LYS A 98 -8.94 7.61 0.02
N SER A 99 -9.55 6.73 0.82
CA SER A 99 -10.17 5.49 0.33
C SER A 99 -11.23 5.81 -0.72
N VAL A 100 -11.19 5.05 -1.80
CA VAL A 100 -12.13 5.09 -2.92
C VAL A 100 -13.15 3.98 -2.74
N ASP A 101 -14.41 4.28 -3.05
CA ASP A 101 -15.52 3.32 -2.98
C ASP A 101 -15.21 2.11 -3.87
N LYS A 102 -15.38 0.90 -3.33
CA LYS A 102 -15.11 -0.35 -4.02
C LYS A 102 -15.89 -0.47 -5.34
N ASP A 103 -17.11 0.05 -5.37
CA ASP A 103 -17.98 -0.07 -6.55
C ASP A 103 -17.56 0.87 -7.70
N SER A 104 -16.53 1.72 -7.47
CA SER A 104 -15.98 2.63 -8.47
C SER A 104 -14.72 2.12 -9.18
N TYR A 105 -14.26 0.90 -8.86
CA TYR A 105 -13.17 0.24 -9.57
C TYR A 105 -13.46 -1.24 -9.71
N MET A 106 -12.70 -1.92 -10.57
CA MET A 106 -12.76 -3.37 -10.71
C MET A 106 -11.39 -3.97 -10.42
N THR A 107 -11.35 -5.20 -9.93
CA THR A 107 -10.08 -5.93 -9.71
C THR A 107 -10.02 -7.25 -10.46
N ARG A 108 -8.83 -7.61 -10.94
CA ARG A 108 -8.54 -8.91 -11.58
C ARG A 108 -7.28 -9.50 -10.95
N ALA A 109 -7.35 -10.72 -10.44
CA ALA A 109 -6.17 -11.42 -9.93
C ALA A 109 -5.69 -12.50 -10.91
N TYR A 110 -4.37 -12.72 -10.90
CA TYR A 110 -3.69 -13.75 -11.68
C TYR A 110 -3.14 -14.80 -10.71
N PHE A 111 -3.56 -16.04 -10.90
CA PHE A 111 -3.27 -17.14 -9.98
C PHE A 111 -2.92 -18.43 -10.69
N TYR A 112 -2.08 -19.25 -10.05
CA TYR A 112 -1.67 -20.55 -10.53
C TYR A 112 -2.48 -21.65 -9.85
N MET A 113 -3.17 -22.46 -10.66
CA MET A 113 -4.04 -23.53 -10.18
C MET A 113 -4.04 -24.68 -11.19
N ASP A 114 -3.95 -25.91 -10.69
CA ASP A 114 -3.96 -27.15 -11.50
C ASP A 114 -2.85 -27.24 -12.56
N GLY A 115 -1.71 -26.58 -12.32
CA GLY A 115 -0.60 -26.57 -13.28
C GLY A 115 -0.70 -25.49 -14.37
N GLU A 116 -1.70 -24.61 -14.30
CA GLU A 116 -1.94 -23.57 -15.29
C GLU A 116 -2.13 -22.19 -14.64
N TRP A 117 -1.69 -21.14 -15.36
CA TRP A 117 -2.00 -19.76 -15.00
C TRP A 117 -3.43 -19.43 -15.41
N LYS A 118 -4.22 -19.01 -14.43
CA LYS A 118 -5.61 -18.59 -14.56
C LYS A 118 -5.74 -17.14 -14.10
N TRP A 119 -6.84 -16.51 -14.50
CA TRP A 119 -7.20 -15.16 -14.08
C TRP A 119 -8.66 -15.11 -13.67
N SER A 120 -9.01 -14.23 -12.73
CA SER A 120 -10.41 -13.96 -12.37
C SER A 120 -10.98 -12.90 -13.30
N GLU A 121 -12.28 -12.99 -13.63
CA GLU A 121 -12.96 -11.86 -14.22
C GLU A 121 -12.84 -10.61 -13.33
N TRP A 122 -13.04 -9.44 -13.94
CA TRP A 122 -13.11 -8.19 -13.21
C TRP A 122 -14.30 -8.27 -12.24
N GLY A 123 -14.02 -8.25 -10.94
CA GLY A 123 -15.03 -8.42 -9.89
C GLY A 123 -15.02 -7.31 -8.86
N ASN A 124 -16.07 -7.30 -8.03
CA ASN A 124 -16.28 -6.35 -6.94
C ASN A 124 -15.90 -6.93 -5.55
N GLY A 125 -15.19 -8.05 -5.52
CA GLY A 125 -14.91 -8.81 -4.30
C GLY A 125 -16.18 -9.40 -3.66
N GLU A 126 -16.07 -9.80 -2.41
CA GLU A 126 -17.22 -10.14 -1.57
C GLU A 126 -18.07 -8.90 -1.23
N ASP A 127 -19.40 -9.03 -1.31
CA ASP A 127 -20.35 -7.95 -1.05
C ASP A 127 -20.31 -7.38 0.38
N ASN A 128 -19.74 -8.12 1.33
CA ASN A 128 -19.77 -7.78 2.76
C ASN A 128 -18.63 -6.84 3.19
N TYR A 129 -17.75 -6.42 2.27
CA TYR A 129 -16.65 -5.50 2.56
C TYR A 129 -16.93 -4.18 1.87
N GLU A 130 -17.29 -3.14 2.63
CA GLU A 130 -17.74 -1.85 2.06
C GLU A 130 -16.58 -1.01 1.48
N VAL A 131 -15.33 -1.28 1.87
CA VAL A 131 -14.17 -0.40 1.58
C VAL A 131 -13.08 -1.06 0.72
N CYS A 132 -13.21 -2.35 0.39
CA CYS A 132 -12.19 -3.09 -0.34
C CYS A 132 -12.78 -4.26 -1.10
N HIS A 133 -12.07 -4.72 -2.13
CA HIS A 133 -12.37 -6.02 -2.72
C HIS A 133 -11.61 -7.11 -1.98
N ARG A 134 -12.35 -8.01 -1.34
CA ARG A 134 -11.82 -9.24 -0.72
C ARG A 134 -12.22 -10.46 -1.53
N TYR A 135 -11.29 -11.38 -1.73
CA TYR A 135 -11.52 -12.61 -2.47
C TYR A 135 -10.98 -13.82 -1.69
N PRO A 136 -11.87 -14.72 -1.22
CA PRO A 136 -11.43 -15.96 -0.60
C PRO A 136 -10.85 -16.89 -1.66
N VAL A 137 -9.64 -17.37 -1.43
CA VAL A 137 -8.93 -18.32 -2.30
C VAL A 137 -8.29 -19.41 -1.44
N SER A 138 -8.26 -20.65 -1.89
CA SER A 138 -7.58 -21.72 -1.13
C SER A 138 -6.11 -21.39 -0.90
N ASN A 139 -5.58 -21.66 0.30
CA ASN A 139 -4.18 -21.42 0.69
C ASN A 139 -3.12 -22.02 -0.27
N GLY A 140 -3.49 -23.06 -1.03
CA GLY A 140 -2.60 -23.72 -1.99
C GLY A 140 -2.54 -23.04 -3.37
N VAL A 141 -3.33 -21.99 -3.58
CA VAL A 141 -3.32 -21.21 -4.82
C VAL A 141 -2.30 -20.11 -4.70
N GLU A 142 -1.37 -20.08 -5.65
CA GLU A 142 -0.40 -19.00 -5.75
C GLU A 142 -1.05 -17.82 -6.48
N ILE A 143 -1.03 -16.64 -5.87
CA ILE A 143 -1.46 -15.39 -6.48
C ILE A 143 -0.20 -14.57 -6.75
N GLN A 144 0.01 -14.19 -8.00
CA GLN A 144 1.21 -13.47 -8.44
C GLN A 144 1.00 -11.95 -8.41
N LYS A 145 -0.12 -11.50 -8.97
CA LYS A 145 -0.41 -10.07 -9.11
C LYS A 145 -1.91 -9.80 -9.17
N VAL A 146 -2.26 -8.55 -8.91
CA VAL A 146 -3.61 -8.02 -9.07
C VAL A 146 -3.57 -6.76 -9.93
N GLU A 147 -4.58 -6.60 -10.77
CA GLU A 147 -4.80 -5.40 -11.57
C GLU A 147 -6.06 -4.69 -11.05
N VAL A 148 -6.00 -3.36 -11.00
CA VAL A 148 -7.11 -2.46 -10.66
C VAL A 148 -7.42 -1.61 -11.87
N LYS A 149 -8.70 -1.58 -12.27
CA LYS A 149 -9.19 -0.78 -13.39
C LYS A 149 -10.26 0.22 -12.93
N PHE A 150 -10.23 1.41 -13.51
CA PHE A 150 -11.09 2.56 -13.20
C PHE A 150 -12.26 2.67 -14.19
#